data_AF-A0ABC8RJ31-F1
#
_entry.id   AF-A0ABC8RJ31-F1
#
_cell.length_a   1.000
_cell.length_b   1.000
_cell.length_c   1.000
_cell.angle_alpha   90.00
_cell.angle_beta   90.00
_cell.angle_gamma   90.00
#
_symmetry.space_group_name_H-M   'P 1'
#
loop_
_entity.id
_entity.type
_entity.pdbx_description
1 polymer ?
#
loop_
_entity_poly.entity_id
_entity_poly.type
_entity_poly.pdbx_seq_one_letter_code
_entity_poly.pdbx_strand_id
1 'polypeptide(L)'
;MAATAQSIRFGGAVPATTAGNLDALNRVLADLCTKGNQKDGAALAFRRHVEEEARDLSGEAFSRFMDQLYDRITTLLESNDVSGNLGALRAIDELIDVALGENASKVSKFSSYMRTVFEVKRDPKILVLASEVLGHLARAGGAMTADEVERQLKNALEWLGGERVEYRRFAAVLILKEMAENASTVFNVHVPEFVDAIWAALRDPTLAVRVRAVEALRACLRVIEKRETRWRVQW
;
A
#
# COMPACT_ATOMS: atom_id res chain seq x y z
N MET A 1 33.43 19.17 54.69
CA MET A 1 32.81 20.14 53.74
C MET A 1 32.40 19.37 52.50
N ALA A 2 31.12 19.05 52.37
CA ALA A 2 30.58 18.26 51.27
C ALA A 2 30.09 19.20 50.16
N ALA A 3 30.59 19.00 48.94
CA ALA A 3 30.17 19.74 47.75
C ALA A 3 28.91 19.09 47.15
N THR A 4 27.83 19.85 47.08
CA THR A 4 26.58 19.46 46.44
C THR A 4 26.64 19.78 44.94
N ALA A 5 26.61 18.74 44.11
CA ALA A 5 26.51 18.87 42.66
C ALA A 5 25.06 19.20 42.26
N GLN A 6 24.83 20.36 41.67
CA GLN A 6 23.55 20.75 41.08
C GLN A 6 23.36 20.06 39.73
N SER A 7 22.35 19.19 39.65
CA SER A 7 21.89 18.60 38.38
C SER A 7 21.12 19.64 37.57
N ILE A 8 21.72 20.12 36.48
CA ILE A 8 21.03 20.91 35.46
C ILE A 8 20.15 19.95 34.67
N ARG A 9 18.84 19.96 34.95
CA ARG A 9 17.83 19.32 34.09
C ARG A 9 17.69 20.14 32.80
N PHE A 10 18.27 19.66 31.72
CA PHE A 10 17.97 20.12 30.37
C PHE A 10 16.59 19.56 29.97
N GLY A 11 15.53 20.27 30.37
CA GLY A 11 14.21 20.11 29.77
C GLY A 11 14.21 20.90 28.46
N GLY A 12 14.52 20.24 27.35
CA GLY A 12 14.34 20.82 26.03
C GLY A 12 12.85 21.08 25.80
N ALA A 13 12.44 22.34 25.82
CA ALA A 13 11.11 22.75 25.41
C ALA A 13 10.93 22.37 23.94
N VAL A 14 9.96 21.51 23.65
CA VAL A 14 9.55 21.24 22.27
C VAL A 14 9.04 22.57 21.70
N PRO A 15 9.56 23.07 20.57
CA PRO A 15 9.08 24.31 19.99
C PRO A 15 7.57 24.20 19.72
N ALA A 16 6.81 25.24 20.07
CA ALA A 16 5.34 25.25 19.97
C ALA A 16 4.82 24.94 18.56
N THR A 17 5.63 25.22 17.53
CA THR A 17 5.40 24.84 16.13
C THR A 17 5.37 23.31 15.93
N THR A 18 6.25 22.54 16.56
CA THR A 18 6.29 21.07 16.41
C THR A 18 5.07 20.39 17.05
N ALA A 19 4.56 20.94 18.16
CA ALA A 19 3.35 20.42 18.81
C ALA A 19 2.09 20.68 17.97
N GLY A 20 1.98 21.87 17.36
CA GLY A 20 0.87 22.21 16.46
C GLY A 20 0.80 21.34 15.22
N ASN A 21 1.96 21.00 14.63
CA ASN A 21 2.04 20.15 13.44
C ASN A 21 1.58 18.71 13.72
N LEU A 22 1.91 18.17 14.90
CA LEU A 22 1.48 16.82 15.30
C LEU A 22 -0.03 16.75 15.53
N ASP A 23 -0.63 17.79 16.12
CA ASP A 23 -2.08 17.86 16.31
C ASP A 23 -2.83 17.97 14.97
N ALA A 24 -2.30 18.75 14.03
CA ALA A 24 -2.85 18.85 12.68
C ALA A 24 -2.77 17.49 11.95
N LEU A 25 -1.61 16.84 11.98
CA LEU A 25 -1.39 15.51 11.41
C LEU A 25 -2.37 14.49 11.95
N ASN A 26 -2.55 14.45 13.28
CA ASN A 26 -3.46 13.51 13.93
C ASN A 26 -4.92 13.73 13.54
N ARG A 27 -5.36 15.00 13.39
CA ARG A 27 -6.72 15.32 12.96
C ARG A 27 -6.97 14.85 11.53
N VAL A 28 -6.03 15.13 10.63
CA VAL A 28 -6.18 14.78 9.22
C VAL A 28 -6.15 13.26 9.00
N LEU A 29 -5.28 12.53 9.72
CA LEU A 29 -5.28 11.07 9.70
C LEU A 29 -6.57 10.47 10.30
N ALA A 30 -7.11 11.05 11.38
CA ALA A 30 -8.37 10.60 11.96
C ALA A 30 -9.56 10.78 10.99
N ASP A 31 -9.55 11.86 10.21
CA ASP A 31 -10.52 12.11 9.16
C ASP A 31 -10.44 11.04 8.04
N LEU A 32 -9.24 10.62 7.65
CA LEU A 32 -9.04 9.52 6.68
C LEU A 32 -9.57 8.17 7.17
N CYS A 33 -9.56 7.94 8.48
CA CYS A 33 -10.10 6.71 9.07
C CYS A 33 -11.64 6.70 8.98
N THR A 34 -12.29 7.80 9.36
CA THR A 34 -13.75 7.86 9.55
C THR A 34 -14.55 8.14 8.28
N LYS A 35 -14.01 8.94 7.35
CA LYS A 35 -14.77 9.51 6.21
C LYS A 35 -14.54 8.81 4.89
N GLY A 36 -14.17 7.53 4.91
CA GLY A 36 -13.69 6.74 3.77
C GLY A 36 -14.52 6.68 2.48
N ASN A 37 -15.63 7.41 2.38
CA ASN A 37 -16.49 7.55 1.19
C ASN A 37 -17.06 8.97 0.97
N GLN A 38 -16.73 9.98 1.78
CA GLN A 38 -17.17 11.36 1.52
C GLN A 38 -16.18 12.04 0.55
N LYS A 39 -16.27 11.62 -0.72
CA LYS A 39 -15.65 12.18 -1.94
C LYS A 39 -14.48 13.15 -1.70
N ASP A 40 -13.28 12.58 -1.68
CA ASP A 40 -11.96 13.19 -1.90
C ASP A 40 -11.50 14.29 -0.93
N GLY A 41 -12.37 14.88 -0.11
CA GLY A 41 -12.02 16.02 0.74
C GLY A 41 -10.94 15.72 1.78
N ALA A 42 -11.03 14.59 2.48
CA ALA A 42 -10.06 14.21 3.52
C ALA A 42 -8.70 13.79 2.92
N ALA A 43 -8.73 13.07 1.80
CA ALA A 43 -7.53 12.65 1.07
C ALA A 43 -6.77 13.85 0.49
N LEU A 44 -7.50 14.77 -0.16
CA LEU A 44 -6.94 16.03 -0.65
C LEU A 44 -6.44 16.93 0.48
N ALA A 45 -7.15 17.00 1.62
CA ALA A 45 -6.70 17.77 2.78
C ALA A 45 -5.39 17.20 3.35
N PHE A 46 -5.26 15.87 3.40
CA PHE A 46 -4.02 15.20 3.77
C PHE A 46 -2.89 15.48 2.81
N ARG A 47 -3.11 15.30 1.50
CA ARG A 47 -2.11 15.62 0.48
C ARG A 47 -1.64 17.06 0.59
N ARG A 48 -2.56 18.02 0.68
CA ARG A 48 -2.25 19.45 0.83
C ARG A 48 -1.43 19.73 2.07
N HIS A 49 -1.81 19.18 3.22
CA HIS A 49 -1.08 19.39 4.46
C HIS A 49 0.36 18.89 4.34
N VAL A 50 0.57 17.69 3.80
CA VAL A 50 1.94 17.15 3.61
C VAL A 50 2.75 18.02 2.63
N GLU A 51 2.14 18.51 1.55
CA GLU A 51 2.81 19.41 0.61
C GLU A 51 3.11 20.80 1.19
N GLU A 52 2.25 21.34 2.04
CA GLU A 52 2.47 22.60 2.75
C GLU A 52 3.65 22.46 3.71
N GLU A 53 3.67 21.40 4.53
CA GLU A 53 4.80 21.12 5.43
C GLU A 53 6.12 20.89 4.65
N ALA A 54 6.06 20.27 3.47
CA ALA A 54 7.22 20.10 2.60
C ALA A 54 7.78 21.42 2.04
N ARG A 55 6.94 22.46 1.90
CA ARG A 55 7.34 23.80 1.43
C ARG A 55 7.82 24.69 2.58
N ASP A 56 7.18 24.56 3.74
CA ASP A 56 7.35 25.49 4.86
C ASP A 56 8.45 25.06 5.84
N LEU A 57 8.71 23.76 5.97
CA LEU A 57 9.73 23.22 6.88
C LEU A 57 11.12 23.17 6.24
N SER A 58 12.16 23.33 7.08
CA SER A 58 13.52 23.00 6.69
C SER A 58 13.69 21.48 6.51
N GLY A 59 14.69 21.03 5.74
CA GLY A 59 14.87 19.60 5.44
C GLY A 59 14.96 18.69 6.67
N GLU A 60 15.61 19.14 7.75
CA GLU A 60 15.70 18.38 9.00
C GLU A 60 14.36 18.33 9.77
N ALA A 61 13.62 19.45 9.78
CA ALA A 61 12.30 19.50 10.42
C ALA A 61 11.27 18.67 9.62
N PHE A 62 11.33 18.73 8.29
CA PHE A 62 10.50 17.93 7.40
C PHE A 62 10.80 16.44 7.54
N SER A 63 12.08 16.05 7.65
CA SER A 63 12.43 14.64 7.92
C SER A 63 11.79 14.13 9.20
N ARG A 64 11.87 14.90 10.30
CA ARG A 64 11.24 14.52 11.58
C ARG A 64 9.73 14.40 11.47
N PHE A 65 9.09 15.32 10.74
CA PHE A 65 7.65 15.26 10.46
C PHE A 65 7.29 13.98 9.69
N MET A 66 8.05 13.64 8.65
CA MET A 66 7.82 12.42 7.87
C MET A 66 8.04 11.15 8.70
N ASP A 67 9.03 11.13 9.58
CA ASP A 67 9.25 10.00 10.50
C ASP A 67 8.03 9.79 11.42
N GLN A 68 7.51 10.87 12.02
CA GLN A 68 6.29 10.81 12.84
C GLN A 68 5.07 10.33 12.04
N LEU A 69 4.93 10.78 10.80
CA LEU A 69 3.86 10.33 9.90
C LEU A 69 4.00 8.83 9.59
N TYR A 70 5.19 8.35 9.25
CA TYR A 70 5.43 6.94 8.98
C TYR A 70 5.20 6.06 10.21
N ASP A 71 5.62 6.51 11.40
CA ASP A 71 5.37 5.80 12.66
C ASP A 71 3.86 5.70 12.94
N ARG A 72 3.11 6.78 12.66
CA ARG A 72 1.66 6.77 12.84
C ARG A 72 0.96 5.85 11.85
N ILE A 73 1.36 5.87 10.58
CA ILE A 73 0.86 4.93 9.55
C ILE A 73 1.14 3.48 9.98
N THR A 74 2.35 3.19 10.43
CA THR A 74 2.74 1.85 10.90
C THR A 74 1.87 1.40 12.06
N THR A 75 1.70 2.24 13.08
CA THR A 75 0.83 1.97 14.22
C THR A 75 -0.61 1.68 13.79
N LEU A 76 -1.14 2.47 12.85
CA LEU A 76 -2.48 2.27 12.33
C LEU A 76 -2.60 0.97 11.56
N LEU A 77 -1.62 0.59 10.73
CA LEU A 77 -1.59 -0.68 10.01
C LEU A 77 -1.46 -1.89 10.94
N GLU A 78 -0.71 -1.80 12.04
CA GLU A 78 -0.56 -2.90 12.99
C GLU A 78 -1.82 -3.10 13.86
N SER A 79 -2.59 -2.03 14.08
CA SER A 79 -3.81 -2.10 14.88
C SER A 79 -4.87 -3.05 14.31
N ASN A 80 -5.71 -3.63 15.17
CA ASN A 80 -6.84 -4.46 14.76
C ASN A 80 -8.08 -3.64 14.31
N ASP A 81 -7.98 -2.30 14.32
CA ASP A 81 -9.07 -1.46 13.87
C ASP A 81 -9.10 -1.37 12.34
N VAL A 82 -10.19 -1.86 11.74
CA VAL A 82 -10.41 -1.83 10.30
C VAL A 82 -10.45 -0.39 9.79
N SER A 83 -11.06 0.54 10.54
CA SER A 83 -11.16 1.94 10.15
C SER A 83 -9.77 2.60 10.08
N GLY A 84 -8.95 2.39 11.11
CA GLY A 84 -7.55 2.79 11.17
C GLY A 84 -6.71 2.21 10.03
N ASN A 85 -6.83 0.90 9.76
CA ASN A 85 -6.12 0.25 8.65
C ASN A 85 -6.51 0.88 7.29
N LEU A 86 -7.81 1.12 7.06
CA LEU A 86 -8.28 1.75 5.83
C LEU A 86 -7.78 3.21 5.72
N GLY A 87 -7.77 3.96 6.82
CA GLY A 87 -7.21 5.32 6.84
C GLY A 87 -5.72 5.36 6.52
N ALA A 88 -4.95 4.43 7.06
CA ALA A 88 -3.52 4.29 6.76
C ALA A 88 -3.26 3.93 5.29
N LEU A 89 -4.04 3.02 4.71
CA LEU A 89 -3.92 2.68 3.29
C LEU A 89 -4.23 3.86 2.38
N ARG A 90 -5.27 4.66 2.70
CA ARG A 90 -5.54 5.91 1.96
C ARG A 90 -4.41 6.93 2.09
N ALA A 91 -3.84 7.07 3.28
CA ALA A 91 -2.68 7.95 3.48
C ALA A 91 -1.50 7.50 2.62
N ILE A 92 -1.22 6.20 2.56
CA ILE A 92 -0.18 5.64 1.68
C ILE A 92 -0.49 5.95 0.21
N ASP A 93 -1.74 5.72 -0.23
CA ASP A 93 -2.16 5.99 -1.61
C ASP A 93 -1.90 7.43 -2.03
N GLU A 94 -2.26 8.38 -1.17
CA GLU A 94 -2.01 9.81 -1.41
C GLU A 94 -0.51 10.12 -1.45
N LEU A 95 0.29 9.54 -0.55
CA LEU A 95 1.73 9.77 -0.49
C LEU A 95 2.51 9.19 -1.68
N ILE A 96 1.95 8.22 -2.42
CA ILE A 96 2.59 7.69 -3.62
C ILE A 96 2.86 8.82 -4.62
N ASP A 97 1.87 9.68 -4.85
CA ASP A 97 1.92 10.79 -5.80
C ASP A 97 2.73 12.00 -5.32
N VAL A 98 2.91 12.18 -4.01
CA VAL A 98 3.58 13.37 -3.50
C VAL A 98 5.09 13.28 -3.74
N ALA A 99 5.64 14.26 -4.47
CA ALA A 99 7.07 14.37 -4.73
C ALA A 99 7.82 14.89 -3.49
N LEU A 100 8.26 13.98 -2.61
CA LEU A 100 8.88 14.28 -1.32
C LEU A 100 10.40 14.02 -1.29
N GLY A 101 11.12 14.44 -2.33
CA GLY A 101 12.57 14.23 -2.42
C GLY A 101 12.93 12.78 -2.77
N GLU A 102 13.60 12.05 -1.86
CA GLU A 102 14.13 10.70 -2.13
C GLU A 102 13.03 9.64 -2.32
N ASN A 103 12.62 9.44 -3.57
CA ASN A 103 11.55 8.48 -3.92
C ASN A 103 11.90 7.01 -3.61
N ALA A 104 13.18 6.64 -3.52
CA ALA A 104 13.60 5.25 -3.30
C ALA A 104 13.23 4.73 -1.90
N SER A 105 13.57 5.49 -0.86
CA SER A 105 13.26 5.11 0.52
C SER A 105 11.74 5.03 0.74
N LYS A 106 10.99 5.97 0.16
CA LYS A 106 9.52 5.99 0.18
C LYS A 106 8.92 4.72 -0.46
N VAL A 107 9.34 4.40 -1.69
CA VAL A 107 8.88 3.20 -2.42
C VAL A 107 9.21 1.92 -1.65
N SER A 108 10.40 1.81 -1.06
CA SER A 108 10.78 0.65 -0.25
C SER A 108 9.93 0.50 1.00
N LYS A 109 9.63 1.60 1.71
CA LYS A 109 8.73 1.58 2.88
C LYS A 109 7.32 1.13 2.48
N PHE A 110 6.75 1.68 1.42
CA PHE A 110 5.41 1.32 0.96
C PHE A 110 5.32 -0.13 0.49
N SER A 111 6.35 -0.62 -0.20
CA SER A 111 6.48 -2.04 -0.56
C SER A 111 6.43 -2.94 0.68
N SER A 112 7.17 -2.57 1.74
CA SER A 112 7.15 -3.30 3.01
C SER A 112 5.76 -3.29 3.66
N TYR A 113 5.10 -2.12 3.72
CA TYR A 113 3.75 -2.02 4.26
C TYR A 113 2.74 -2.88 3.52
N MET A 114 2.76 -2.87 2.18
CA MET A 114 1.85 -3.70 1.39
C MET A 114 2.07 -5.18 1.69
N ARG A 115 3.33 -5.62 1.78
CA ARG A 115 3.66 -7.00 2.15
C ARG A 115 3.07 -7.38 3.51
N THR A 116 3.33 -6.59 4.54
CA THR A 116 2.80 -6.85 5.89
C THR A 116 1.28 -6.89 5.91
N VAL A 117 0.60 -5.99 5.18
CA VAL A 117 -0.86 -5.97 5.11
C VAL A 117 -1.42 -7.26 4.53
N PHE A 118 -0.89 -7.76 3.41
CA PHE A 118 -1.37 -9.01 2.82
C PHE A 118 -1.03 -10.25 3.66
N GLU A 119 0.06 -10.22 4.43
CA GLU A 119 0.46 -11.31 5.33
C GLU A 119 -0.41 -11.37 6.59
N VAL A 120 -0.78 -10.22 7.16
CA VAL A 120 -1.40 -10.14 8.50
C VAL A 120 -2.90 -9.90 8.45
N LYS A 121 -3.41 -9.11 7.50
CA LYS A 121 -4.81 -8.70 7.46
C LYS A 121 -5.69 -9.73 6.77
N ARG A 122 -6.94 -9.80 7.23
CA ARG A 122 -7.95 -10.78 6.78
C ARG A 122 -9.25 -10.14 6.34
N ASP A 123 -9.51 -8.91 6.79
CA ASP A 123 -10.73 -8.19 6.44
C ASP A 123 -10.78 -7.89 4.93
N PRO A 124 -11.86 -8.29 4.23
CA PRO A 124 -11.97 -8.09 2.79
C PRO A 124 -11.89 -6.63 2.34
N LYS A 125 -12.36 -5.67 3.13
CA LYS A 125 -12.31 -4.24 2.76
C LYS A 125 -10.87 -3.74 2.77
N ILE A 126 -10.08 -4.17 3.75
CA ILE A 126 -8.65 -3.88 3.82
C ILE A 126 -7.94 -4.48 2.60
N LEU A 127 -8.21 -5.75 2.29
CA LEU A 127 -7.55 -6.44 1.18
C LEU A 127 -7.87 -5.82 -0.18
N VAL A 128 -9.11 -5.37 -0.39
CA VAL A 128 -9.51 -4.63 -1.61
C VAL A 128 -8.71 -3.34 -1.73
N LEU A 129 -8.75 -2.47 -0.72
CA LEU A 129 -8.04 -1.20 -0.78
C LEU A 129 -6.52 -1.39 -0.89
N ALA A 130 -5.95 -2.35 -0.14
CA ALA A 130 -4.52 -2.65 -0.22
C ALA A 130 -4.10 -3.10 -1.63
N SER A 131 -4.95 -3.84 -2.34
CA SER A 131 -4.66 -4.22 -3.72
C SER A 131 -4.65 -3.03 -4.66
N GLU A 132 -5.60 -2.10 -4.52
CA GLU A 132 -5.66 -0.87 -5.32
C GLU A 132 -4.41 0.00 -5.08
N VAL A 133 -4.00 0.15 -3.82
CA VAL A 133 -2.77 0.86 -3.43
C VAL A 133 -1.52 0.16 -3.98
N LEU A 134 -1.44 -1.16 -3.94
CA LEU A 134 -0.34 -1.92 -4.53
C LEU A 134 -0.28 -1.73 -6.06
N GLY A 135 -1.43 -1.74 -6.74
CA GLY A 135 -1.53 -1.46 -8.16
C GLY A 135 -1.06 -0.05 -8.51
N HIS A 136 -1.47 0.94 -7.71
CA HIS A 136 -1.00 2.32 -7.85
C HIS A 136 0.52 2.42 -7.64
N LEU A 137 1.04 1.82 -6.57
CA LEU A 137 2.47 1.77 -6.27
C LEU A 137 3.27 1.16 -7.42
N ALA A 138 2.80 0.06 -7.99
CA ALA A 138 3.47 -0.60 -9.12
C ALA A 138 3.52 0.30 -10.37
N ARG A 139 2.44 1.05 -10.65
CA ARG A 139 2.38 1.98 -11.79
C ARG A 139 3.26 3.21 -11.59
N ALA A 140 3.22 3.81 -10.39
CA ALA A 140 3.95 5.04 -10.09
C ALA A 140 5.43 4.80 -9.82
N GLY A 141 5.78 3.71 -9.13
CA GLY A 141 7.16 3.33 -8.80
C GLY A 141 7.95 2.75 -9.97
N GLY A 142 7.27 2.21 -10.99
CA GLY A 142 7.88 1.70 -12.21
C GLY A 142 8.95 0.64 -11.95
N ALA A 143 10.17 0.86 -12.46
CA ALA A 143 11.27 -0.09 -12.34
C ALA A 143 11.68 -0.35 -10.87
N MET A 144 11.49 0.62 -9.98
CA MET A 144 11.90 0.51 -8.57
C MET A 144 11.05 -0.50 -7.79
N THR A 145 9.84 -0.77 -8.26
CA THR A 145 8.91 -1.72 -7.66
C THR A 145 8.95 -3.10 -8.29
N ALA A 146 9.75 -3.33 -9.33
CA ALA A 146 9.72 -4.56 -10.13
C ALA A 146 9.91 -5.82 -9.27
N ASP A 147 10.92 -5.82 -8.38
CA ASP A 147 11.20 -6.96 -7.50
C ASP A 147 10.08 -7.22 -6.48
N GLU A 148 9.42 -6.15 -5.99
CA GLU A 148 8.27 -6.32 -5.09
C GLU A 148 7.07 -6.87 -5.83
N VAL A 149 6.78 -6.33 -7.01
CA VAL A 149 5.68 -6.80 -7.87
C VAL A 149 5.86 -8.27 -8.23
N GLU A 150 7.06 -8.68 -8.66
CA GLU A 150 7.34 -10.08 -8.99
C GLU A 150 7.16 -11.00 -7.78
N ARG A 151 7.59 -10.56 -6.59
CA ARG A 151 7.39 -11.34 -5.35
C ARG A 151 5.92 -11.49 -5.00
N GLN A 152 5.14 -10.41 -5.04
CA GLN A 152 3.70 -10.48 -4.76
C GLN A 152 2.96 -11.36 -5.78
N LEU A 153 3.39 -11.33 -7.06
CA LEU A 153 2.87 -12.22 -8.09
C LEU A 153 3.11 -13.69 -7.77
N LYS A 154 4.36 -14.08 -7.48
CA LYS A 154 4.71 -15.47 -7.12
C LYS A 154 3.93 -15.93 -5.88
N ASN A 155 3.90 -15.10 -4.84
CA ASN A 155 3.14 -15.40 -3.62
C ASN A 155 1.64 -15.61 -3.92
N ALA A 156 1.04 -14.77 -4.76
CA ALA A 156 -0.37 -14.89 -5.13
C ALA A 156 -0.65 -16.17 -5.95
N LEU A 157 0.25 -16.53 -6.86
CA LEU A 157 0.15 -17.78 -7.65
C LEU A 157 0.27 -19.01 -6.75
N GLU A 158 1.22 -19.01 -5.81
CA GLU A 158 1.36 -20.06 -4.80
C GLU A 158 0.10 -20.19 -3.93
N TRP A 159 -0.53 -19.09 -3.53
CA TRP A 159 -1.79 -19.12 -2.78
C TRP A 159 -2.97 -19.69 -3.56
N LEU A 160 -2.98 -19.55 -4.89
CA LEU A 160 -4.00 -20.18 -5.74
C LEU A 160 -3.72 -21.68 -5.96
N GLY A 161 -2.46 -22.05 -6.13
CA GLY A 161 -2.04 -23.44 -6.36
C GLY A 161 -1.99 -24.31 -5.10
N GLY A 162 -1.84 -23.71 -3.93
CA GLY A 162 -1.72 -24.42 -2.65
C GLY A 162 -3.05 -24.78 -1.97
N GLU A 163 -2.95 -25.14 -0.69
CA GLU A 163 -4.12 -25.45 0.15
C GLU A 163 -5.06 -24.25 0.25
N ARG A 164 -6.38 -24.51 0.21
CA ARG A 164 -7.38 -23.46 0.24
C ARG A 164 -7.38 -22.76 1.61
N VAL A 165 -6.93 -21.52 1.58
CA VAL A 165 -7.12 -20.55 2.66
C VAL A 165 -7.92 -19.37 2.11
N GLU A 166 -9.11 -19.12 2.67
CA GLU A 166 -10.11 -18.22 2.08
C GLU A 166 -9.60 -16.80 1.84
N TYR A 167 -9.01 -16.17 2.87
CA TYR A 167 -8.48 -14.81 2.73
C TYR A 167 -7.32 -14.75 1.73
N ARG A 168 -6.48 -15.80 1.64
CA ARG A 168 -5.36 -15.87 0.69
C ARG A 168 -5.86 -15.96 -0.74
N ARG A 169 -6.88 -16.79 -0.99
CA ARG A 169 -7.50 -16.87 -2.32
C ARG A 169 -8.12 -15.55 -2.73
N PHE A 170 -8.80 -14.88 -1.82
CA PHE A 170 -9.38 -13.56 -2.09
C PHE A 170 -8.30 -12.51 -2.34
N ALA A 171 -7.23 -12.46 -1.53
CA ALA A 171 -6.11 -11.55 -1.74
C ALA A 171 -5.36 -11.84 -3.06
N ALA A 172 -5.12 -13.12 -3.37
CA ALA A 172 -4.40 -13.52 -4.56
C ALA A 172 -5.07 -13.02 -5.85
N VAL A 173 -6.40 -13.22 -5.99
CA VAL A 173 -7.11 -12.75 -7.20
C VAL A 173 -7.11 -11.23 -7.32
N LEU A 174 -7.10 -10.50 -6.20
CA LEU A 174 -6.99 -9.04 -6.20
C LEU A 174 -5.59 -8.59 -6.64
N ILE A 175 -4.53 -9.15 -6.05
CA ILE A 175 -3.13 -8.87 -6.41
C ILE A 175 -2.92 -9.15 -7.90
N LEU A 176 -3.29 -10.34 -8.38
CA LEU A 176 -3.09 -10.75 -9.77
C LEU A 176 -3.80 -9.81 -10.76
N LYS A 177 -5.02 -9.37 -10.44
CA LYS A 177 -5.75 -8.38 -11.23
C LYS A 177 -4.98 -7.06 -11.31
N GLU A 178 -4.56 -6.52 -10.17
CA GLU A 178 -3.86 -5.24 -10.10
C GLU A 178 -2.50 -5.27 -10.80
N MET A 179 -1.77 -6.37 -10.69
CA MET A 179 -0.48 -6.53 -11.36
C MET A 179 -0.63 -6.69 -12.88
N ALA A 180 -1.68 -7.37 -13.35
CA ALA A 180 -1.99 -7.46 -14.78
C ALA A 180 -2.33 -6.08 -15.38
N GLU A 181 -3.08 -5.25 -14.66
CA GLU A 181 -3.49 -3.91 -15.11
C GLU A 181 -2.37 -2.88 -15.03
N ASN A 182 -1.58 -2.89 -13.94
CA ASN A 182 -0.63 -1.82 -13.63
C ASN A 182 0.83 -2.17 -13.92
N ALA A 183 1.18 -3.46 -13.99
CA ALA A 183 2.56 -3.94 -14.17
C ALA A 183 2.68 -4.99 -15.28
N SER A 184 1.98 -4.78 -16.40
CA SER A 184 1.85 -5.76 -17.50
C SER A 184 3.16 -6.33 -18.04
N THR A 185 4.27 -5.59 -18.00
CA THR A 185 5.59 -6.08 -18.44
C THR A 185 6.14 -7.16 -17.51
N VAL A 186 6.02 -6.98 -16.19
CA VAL A 186 6.42 -7.98 -15.20
C VAL A 186 5.42 -9.13 -15.21
N PHE A 187 4.12 -8.84 -15.26
CA PHE A 187 3.07 -9.87 -15.29
C PHE A 187 3.20 -10.83 -16.49
N ASN A 188 3.60 -10.33 -17.67
CA ASN A 188 3.56 -11.10 -18.91
C ASN A 188 4.41 -12.38 -18.89
N VAL A 189 5.48 -12.44 -18.09
CA VAL A 189 6.29 -13.67 -17.99
C VAL A 189 5.59 -14.78 -17.18
N HIS A 190 4.62 -14.42 -16.35
CA HIS A 190 3.86 -15.32 -15.49
C HIS A 190 2.49 -15.71 -16.07
N VAL A 191 2.14 -15.25 -17.29
CA VAL A 191 0.84 -15.55 -17.91
C VAL A 191 0.54 -17.05 -17.98
N PRO A 192 1.46 -17.94 -18.39
CA PRO A 192 1.19 -19.38 -18.41
C PRO A 192 0.81 -19.92 -17.02
N GLU A 193 1.62 -19.61 -16.02
CA GLU A 193 1.39 -20.02 -14.63
C GLU A 193 0.07 -19.47 -14.07
N PHE A 194 -0.25 -18.22 -14.40
CA PHE A 194 -1.53 -17.61 -14.04
C PHE A 194 -2.72 -18.36 -14.65
N VAL A 195 -2.66 -18.71 -15.95
CA VAL A 195 -3.74 -19.41 -16.65
C VAL A 195 -3.97 -20.79 -16.04
N ASP A 196 -2.92 -21.47 -15.61
CA ASP A 196 -3.04 -22.76 -14.91
C ASP A 196 -3.66 -22.60 -13.51
N ALA A 197 -3.21 -21.60 -12.75
CA ALA A 197 -3.62 -21.39 -11.36
C ALA A 197 -5.05 -20.82 -11.21
N ILE A 198 -5.50 -19.95 -12.12
CA ILE A 198 -6.76 -19.18 -11.95
C ILE A 198 -8.02 -20.07 -11.89
N TRP A 199 -7.97 -21.27 -12.48
CA TRP A 199 -9.07 -22.23 -12.44
C TRP A 199 -9.45 -22.66 -11.02
N ALA A 200 -8.51 -22.64 -10.08
CA ALA A 200 -8.78 -22.93 -8.68
C ALA A 200 -9.68 -21.85 -8.04
N ALA A 201 -9.50 -20.58 -8.42
CA ALA A 201 -10.28 -19.45 -7.91
C ALA A 201 -11.65 -19.33 -8.61
N LEU A 202 -11.73 -19.61 -9.91
CA LEU A 202 -13.00 -19.60 -10.67
C LEU A 202 -14.00 -20.63 -10.16
N ARG A 203 -13.52 -21.73 -9.56
CA ARG A 203 -14.33 -22.80 -8.96
C ARG A 203 -14.44 -22.69 -7.44
N ASP A 204 -13.97 -21.60 -6.84
CA ASP A 204 -14.01 -21.44 -5.38
C ASP A 204 -15.47 -21.43 -4.89
N PRO A 205 -15.81 -22.05 -3.75
CA PRO A 205 -17.17 -21.99 -3.19
C PRO A 205 -17.63 -20.56 -2.87
N THR A 206 -16.71 -19.65 -2.55
CA THR A 206 -17.03 -18.26 -2.20
C THR A 206 -17.28 -17.42 -3.46
N LEU A 207 -18.49 -16.87 -3.60
CA LEU A 207 -18.88 -16.05 -4.77
C LEU A 207 -17.97 -14.85 -5.00
N ALA A 208 -17.59 -14.15 -3.93
CA ALA A 208 -16.73 -12.97 -4.02
C ALA A 208 -15.37 -13.30 -4.67
N VAL A 209 -14.79 -14.47 -4.35
CA VAL A 209 -13.54 -14.95 -4.96
C VAL A 209 -13.75 -15.21 -6.46
N ARG A 210 -14.85 -15.88 -6.84
CA ARG A 210 -15.15 -16.16 -8.26
C ARG A 210 -15.31 -14.89 -9.08
N VAL A 211 -16.04 -13.89 -8.56
CA VAL A 211 -16.23 -12.61 -9.25
C VAL A 211 -14.90 -11.90 -9.47
N ARG A 212 -14.05 -11.81 -8.43
CA ARG A 212 -12.72 -11.20 -8.55
C ARG A 212 -11.78 -12.00 -9.45
N ALA A 213 -11.88 -13.33 -9.47
CA ALA A 213 -11.14 -14.17 -10.40
C ALA A 213 -11.47 -13.88 -11.87
N VAL A 214 -12.76 -13.63 -12.18
CA VAL A 214 -13.17 -13.22 -13.54
C VAL A 214 -12.59 -11.85 -13.91
N GLU A 215 -12.52 -10.91 -12.96
CA GLU A 215 -11.87 -9.61 -13.19
C GLU A 215 -10.37 -9.76 -13.46
N ALA A 216 -9.68 -10.61 -12.69
CA ALA A 216 -8.26 -10.93 -12.91
C ALA A 216 -8.03 -11.60 -14.26
N LEU A 217 -8.87 -12.57 -14.65
CA LEU A 217 -8.80 -13.22 -15.95
C LEU A 217 -9.01 -12.22 -17.09
N ARG A 218 -10.01 -11.33 -16.96
CA ARG A 218 -10.25 -10.26 -17.93
C ARG A 218 -9.02 -9.35 -18.07
N ALA A 219 -8.38 -8.98 -16.97
CA ALA A 219 -7.16 -8.17 -17.01
C ALA A 219 -6.01 -8.91 -17.72
N CYS A 220 -5.81 -10.20 -17.42
CA CYS A 220 -4.82 -11.04 -18.10
C CYS A 220 -5.07 -11.14 -19.61
N LEU A 221 -6.32 -11.38 -20.04
CA LEU A 221 -6.67 -11.45 -21.46
C LEU A 221 -6.35 -10.14 -22.21
N ARG A 222 -6.55 -8.98 -21.59
CA ARG A 222 -6.14 -7.67 -22.15
C ARG A 222 -4.62 -7.54 -22.30
N VAL A 223 -3.83 -8.17 -21.42
CA VAL A 223 -2.37 -8.21 -21.55
C VAL A 223 -1.97 -9.07 -22.76
N ILE A 224 -2.62 -10.21 -22.94
CA ILE A 224 -2.38 -11.12 -24.08
C ILE A 224 -2.75 -10.45 -25.40
N GLU A 225 -3.95 -9.86 -25.48
CA GLU A 225 -4.46 -9.16 -26.67
C GLU A 225 -3.47 -8.10 -27.17
N LYS A 226 -2.91 -7.29 -26.27
CA LYS A 226 -1.95 -6.22 -26.64
C LYS A 226 -0.60 -6.74 -27.14
N ARG A 227 -0.27 -8.02 -26.93
CA ARG A 227 1.07 -8.60 -27.19
C ARG A 227 1.04 -9.79 -28.16
N GLU A 228 0.02 -9.85 -29.02
CA GLU A 228 -0.30 -10.94 -29.98
C GLU A 228 0.85 -11.57 -30.79
N THR A 229 2.03 -10.95 -30.86
CA THR A 229 3.16 -11.45 -31.66
C THR A 229 3.94 -12.62 -31.03
N ARG A 230 3.83 -12.89 -29.72
CA ARG A 230 4.66 -13.92 -29.05
C ARG A 230 3.97 -15.27 -28.78
N TRP A 231 2.64 -15.32 -28.64
CA TRP A 231 1.93 -16.50 -28.11
C TRP A 231 1.21 -17.37 -29.16
N ARG A 232 1.28 -17.06 -30.46
CA ARG A 232 0.60 -17.82 -31.54
C ARG A 232 1.13 -19.24 -31.78
N VAL A 233 2.21 -19.67 -31.11
CA VAL A 233 2.91 -20.94 -31.45
C VAL A 233 2.88 -21.98 -30.33
N GLN A 234 2.10 -21.79 -29.25
CA GLN A 234 2.12 -22.72 -28.10
C GLN A 234 0.75 -23.13 -27.55
N TRP A 235 -0.32 -23.04 -28.35
CA TRP A 235 -1.64 -23.60 -27.99
C TRP A 235 -1.90 -24.87 -28.78
#